data_AF-E5WWL5-F1
#
_entry.id   AF-E5WWL5-F1
#
_cell.length_a   1.000
_cell.length_b   1.000
_cell.length_c   1.000
_cell.angle_alpha   90.00
_cell.angle_beta   90.00
_cell.angle_gamma   90.00
#
_symmetry.space_group_name_H-M   'P 1'
#
loop_
_entity.id
_entity.type
_entity.pdbx_description
1 polymer ?
#
loop_
_entity_poly.entity_id
_entity_poly.type
_entity_poly.pdbx_seq_one_letter_code
_entity_poly.pdbx_strand_id
1 'polypeptide(L)'
;MLYYNFYSYEEFKARFGLEKRENGTVIRKNRILLAHLKNPVLLKYCKEHGDYTLLHVYDMADLQKKTVEAILSSGKNDEKLPHKVELIGETYYSSKYETDEFRGLCEDLDKHSIRYINVERNRVFKMRAGKFMRELILETEIGKLLSPCVVNWIAGDVFAQRWCTYTYGYTPDMELHVNDEFWRIYDSSYCRGNFGSCMTDEDRTSFYYSSVKAKAAYITDKTGLIVARAILFTDVTDQDGKKWRLLERQYSSESDDVLKRLLVDKLIQEGYIDGYKVIGASCHDANSFVDIDGNSLSDRKFEIECNLEETDTLSYQDSFKWYS
;
A
#
# COMPACT_ATOMS: atom_id res chain seq x y z
N MET A 1 -1.76 -1.38 32.25
CA MET A 1 -0.38 -0.89 32.17
C MET A 1 0.10 -1.21 30.76
N LEU A 2 0.49 -0.19 29.97
CA LEU A 2 1.06 -0.43 28.64
C LEU A 2 2.45 -1.03 28.84
N TYR A 3 2.79 -2.10 28.10
CA TYR A 3 4.15 -2.65 28.10
C TYR A 3 5.11 -1.82 27.22
N TYR A 4 4.56 -0.88 26.45
CA TYR A 4 5.34 0.05 25.66
C TYR A 4 5.93 1.15 26.56
N ASN A 5 7.26 1.28 26.55
CA ASN A 5 7.98 2.26 27.34
C ASN A 5 7.98 3.60 26.59
N PHE A 6 7.12 4.53 27.01
CA PHE A 6 7.15 5.90 26.51
C PHE A 6 8.18 6.71 27.29
N TYR A 7 8.95 7.55 26.61
CA TYR A 7 9.91 8.44 27.26
C TYR A 7 9.19 9.53 28.08
N SER A 8 7.99 9.96 27.64
CA SER A 8 7.19 10.94 28.38
C SER A 8 5.69 10.91 28.05
N TYR A 9 4.89 11.60 28.88
CA TYR A 9 3.45 11.79 28.62
C TYR A 9 3.16 12.59 27.35
N GLU A 10 4.06 13.51 26.97
CA GLU A 10 3.91 14.31 25.76
C GLU A 10 4.10 13.46 24.50
N GLU A 11 5.01 12.49 24.52
CA GLU A 11 5.14 11.49 23.44
C GLU A 11 3.86 10.65 23.30
N PHE A 12 3.29 10.21 24.42
CA PHE A 12 2.02 9.49 24.41
C PHE A 12 0.90 10.34 23.80
N LYS A 13 0.79 11.63 24.17
CA LYS A 13 -0.20 12.55 23.58
C LYS A 13 0.05 12.81 22.10
N ALA A 14 1.30 12.93 21.66
CA ALA A 14 1.62 13.13 20.25
C ALA A 14 1.11 11.95 19.41
N ARG A 15 1.32 10.72 19.90
CA ARG A 15 0.99 9.48 19.19
C ARG A 15 -0.46 9.02 19.37
N PHE A 16 -1.03 9.20 20.56
CA PHE A 16 -2.34 8.67 20.97
C PHE A 16 -3.22 9.73 21.63
N GLY A 17 -2.96 11.00 21.40
CA GLY A 17 -3.79 12.10 21.87
C GLY A 17 -5.19 12.10 21.26
N LEU A 18 -6.03 12.98 21.79
CA LEU A 18 -7.31 13.30 21.17
C LEU A 18 -7.10 14.42 20.15
N GLU A 19 -7.75 14.31 19.00
CA GLU A 19 -7.81 15.36 17.99
C GLU A 19 -9.25 15.71 17.70
N LYS A 20 -9.52 17.01 17.50
CA LYS A 20 -10.82 17.53 17.07
C LYS A 20 -10.77 17.70 15.56
N ARG A 21 -11.71 17.06 14.85
CA ARG A 21 -11.96 17.32 13.44
C ARG A 21 -12.75 18.62 13.27
N GLU A 22 -12.72 19.19 12.07
CA GLU A 22 -13.44 20.42 11.71
C GLU A 22 -14.94 20.33 12.01
N ASN A 23 -15.53 19.13 11.88
CA ASN A 23 -16.92 18.85 12.21
C ASN A 23 -17.22 18.70 13.73
N GLY A 24 -16.27 19.05 14.60
CA GLY A 24 -16.41 18.97 16.06
C GLY A 24 -16.22 17.58 16.66
N THR A 25 -16.02 16.54 15.86
CA THR A 25 -15.83 15.17 16.35
C THR A 25 -14.46 15.02 16.99
N VAL A 26 -14.43 14.50 18.22
CA VAL A 26 -13.18 14.17 18.93
C VAL A 26 -12.82 12.71 18.63
N ILE A 27 -11.68 12.48 17.99
CA ILE A 27 -11.17 11.13 17.74
C ILE A 27 -9.81 10.91 18.40
N ARG A 28 -9.46 9.64 18.61
CA ARG A 28 -8.20 9.21 19.20
C ARG A 28 -7.21 8.90 18.08
N LYS A 29 -6.04 9.54 18.08
CA LYS A 29 -4.94 9.21 17.16
C LYS A 29 -4.52 7.74 17.33
N ASN A 30 -4.16 7.08 16.23
CA ASN A 30 -3.64 5.71 16.20
C ASN A 30 -4.45 4.71 17.05
N ARG A 31 -5.79 4.80 16.98
CA ARG A 31 -6.71 4.01 17.82
C ARG A 31 -6.46 2.50 17.69
N ILE A 32 -6.19 2.00 16.49
CA ILE A 32 -5.97 0.58 16.21
C ILE A 32 -4.68 0.10 16.90
N LEU A 33 -3.58 0.83 16.71
CA LEU A 33 -2.30 0.55 17.37
C LEU A 33 -2.42 0.62 18.89
N LEU A 34 -3.14 1.60 19.42
CA LEU A 34 -3.38 1.68 20.86
C LEU A 34 -4.18 0.48 21.39
N ALA A 35 -5.18 0.01 20.63
CA ALA A 35 -5.96 -1.17 20.99
C ALA A 35 -5.09 -2.44 21.00
N HIS A 36 -4.18 -2.57 20.03
CA HIS A 36 -3.18 -3.64 19.98
C HIS A 36 -2.28 -3.65 21.21
N LEU A 37 -1.63 -2.52 21.51
CA LEU A 37 -0.68 -2.39 22.62
C LEU A 37 -1.34 -2.55 24.00
N LYS A 38 -2.66 -2.34 24.10
CA LYS A 38 -3.44 -2.52 25.34
C LYS A 38 -4.05 -3.91 25.49
N ASN A 39 -3.89 -4.79 24.51
CA ASN A 39 -4.62 -6.05 24.49
C ASN A 39 -4.14 -6.99 25.62
N PRO A 40 -4.97 -7.27 26.65
CA PRO A 40 -4.56 -8.05 27.81
C PRO A 40 -4.25 -9.51 27.45
N VAL A 41 -4.92 -10.06 26.44
CA VAL A 41 -4.72 -11.45 26.00
C VAL A 41 -3.34 -11.59 25.36
N LEU A 42 -3.00 -10.68 24.44
CA LEU A 42 -1.67 -10.61 23.84
C LEU A 42 -0.58 -10.37 24.89
N LEU A 43 -0.80 -9.46 25.84
CA LEU A 43 0.14 -9.20 26.93
C LEU A 43 0.41 -10.42 27.80
N LYS A 44 -0.63 -11.22 28.08
CA LYS A 44 -0.50 -12.46 28.84
C LYS A 44 0.33 -13.47 28.04
N TYR A 45 0.00 -13.66 26.76
CA TYR A 45 0.73 -14.56 25.87
C TYR A 45 2.22 -14.21 25.79
N CYS A 46 2.56 -12.93 25.56
CA CYS A 46 3.95 -12.47 25.52
C CYS A 46 4.71 -12.74 26.83
N LYS A 47 4.05 -12.56 27.99
CA LYS A 47 4.66 -12.89 29.30
C LYS A 47 4.91 -14.37 29.49
N GLU A 48 3.99 -15.22 29.04
CA GLU A 48 4.10 -16.68 29.17
C GLU A 48 5.20 -17.26 28.28
N HIS A 49 5.43 -16.66 27.11
CA HIS A 49 6.41 -17.13 26.13
C HIS A 49 7.75 -16.38 26.17
N GLY A 50 7.83 -15.26 26.90
CA GLY A 50 9.02 -14.41 26.95
C GLY A 50 9.31 -13.65 25.64
N ASP A 51 8.39 -13.65 24.67
CA ASP A 51 8.52 -12.97 23.38
C ASP A 51 7.58 -11.76 23.30
N TYR A 52 8.19 -10.58 23.18
CA TYR A 52 7.51 -9.29 23.12
C TYR A 52 7.53 -8.66 21.72
N THR A 53 7.97 -9.39 20.70
CA THR A 53 8.12 -8.90 19.33
C THR A 53 6.84 -8.26 18.80
N LEU A 54 5.69 -8.87 19.05
CA LEU A 54 4.37 -8.34 18.65
C LEU A 54 3.91 -7.11 19.43
N LEU A 55 4.57 -6.76 20.55
CA LEU A 55 4.29 -5.55 21.32
C LEU A 55 5.31 -4.43 21.07
N HIS A 56 6.48 -4.77 20.53
CA HIS A 56 7.51 -3.82 20.10
C HIS A 56 7.16 -3.24 18.73
N VAL A 57 6.08 -2.46 18.66
CA VAL A 57 5.55 -1.90 17.42
C VAL A 57 5.64 -0.36 17.41
N TYR A 58 6.32 0.19 16.41
CA TYR A 58 6.63 1.62 16.32
C TYR A 58 5.57 2.46 15.59
N ASP A 59 4.87 1.89 14.63
CA ASP A 59 3.82 2.58 13.87
C ASP A 59 2.83 1.57 13.26
N MET A 60 1.92 2.06 12.40
CA MET A 60 0.93 1.22 11.75
C MET A 60 1.53 0.30 10.68
N ALA A 61 2.63 0.70 10.01
CA ALA A 61 3.28 -0.13 9.00
C ALA A 61 4.02 -1.31 9.65
N ASP A 62 4.75 -1.03 10.73
CA ASP A 62 5.40 -2.05 11.56
C ASP A 62 4.34 -2.99 12.22
N LEU A 63 3.19 -2.44 12.63
CA LEU A 63 2.07 -3.25 13.11
C LEU A 63 1.58 -4.23 12.03
N GLN A 64 1.36 -3.72 10.82
CA GLN A 64 0.90 -4.54 9.70
C GLN A 64 1.88 -5.68 9.44
N LYS A 65 3.15 -5.33 9.22
CA LYS A 65 4.21 -6.26 8.86
C LYS A 65 4.37 -7.38 9.88
N LYS A 66 4.64 -7.03 11.14
CA LYS A 66 4.84 -8.01 12.23
C LYS A 66 3.62 -8.88 12.46
N THR A 67 2.42 -8.31 12.36
CA THR A 67 1.19 -9.08 12.57
C THR A 67 0.97 -10.08 11.44
N VAL A 68 1.16 -9.67 10.18
CA VAL A 68 1.03 -10.56 9.02
C VAL A 68 2.09 -11.67 9.05
N GLU A 69 3.35 -11.35 9.31
CA GLU A 69 4.43 -12.34 9.44
C GLU A 69 4.15 -13.36 10.54
N ALA A 70 3.65 -12.92 11.69
CA ALA A 70 3.28 -13.80 12.80
C ALA A 70 2.06 -14.68 12.49
N ILE A 71 1.06 -14.17 11.76
CA ILE A 71 -0.09 -14.96 11.30
C ILE A 71 0.39 -16.06 10.33
N LEU A 72 1.20 -15.70 9.34
CA LEU A 72 1.74 -16.66 8.35
C LEU A 72 2.57 -17.76 9.03
N SER A 73 3.46 -17.36 9.95
CA SER A 73 4.30 -18.29 10.71
C SER A 73 3.48 -19.19 11.62
N SER A 74 2.49 -18.63 12.32
CA SER A 74 1.58 -19.39 13.20
C SER A 74 0.77 -20.40 12.42
N GLY A 75 0.26 -20.05 11.24
CA GLY A 75 -0.49 -20.96 10.38
C GLY A 75 0.39 -22.10 9.85
N LYS A 76 1.57 -21.77 9.33
CA LYS A 76 2.51 -22.74 8.75
C LYS A 76 2.98 -23.80 9.76
N ASN A 77 3.13 -23.43 11.02
CA ASN A 77 3.62 -24.29 12.08
C ASN A 77 2.50 -25.02 12.85
N ASP A 78 1.21 -24.82 12.49
CA ASP A 78 0.08 -25.49 13.14
C ASP A 78 -0.35 -26.72 12.33
N GLU A 79 -0.06 -27.92 12.86
CA GLU A 79 -0.44 -29.19 12.25
C GLU A 79 -1.96 -29.34 12.03
N LYS A 80 -2.79 -28.55 12.72
CA LYS A 80 -4.25 -28.55 12.56
C LYS A 80 -4.73 -27.76 11.34
N LEU A 81 -3.83 -27.05 10.65
CA LEU A 81 -4.12 -26.23 9.47
C LEU A 81 -3.40 -26.80 8.23
N PRO A 82 -3.74 -28.04 7.78
CA PRO A 82 -2.94 -28.74 6.76
C PRO A 82 -3.10 -28.19 5.34
N HIS A 83 -4.16 -27.41 5.07
CA HIS A 83 -4.49 -26.97 3.72
C HIS A 83 -3.84 -25.63 3.38
N LYS A 84 -3.30 -25.52 2.16
CA LYS A 84 -2.65 -24.31 1.66
C LYS A 84 -3.65 -23.40 0.94
N VAL A 85 -3.56 -22.11 1.24
CA VAL A 85 -4.35 -21.05 0.62
C VAL A 85 -3.38 -20.01 0.08
N GLU A 86 -3.17 -20.02 -1.23
CA GLU A 86 -2.26 -19.10 -1.94
C GLU A 86 -3.01 -17.83 -2.38
N LEU A 87 -2.64 -16.67 -1.82
CA LEU A 87 -3.26 -15.38 -2.11
C LEU A 87 -2.18 -14.31 -2.26
N ILE A 88 -2.15 -13.61 -3.39
CA ILE A 88 -1.22 -12.48 -3.65
C ILE A 88 0.25 -12.88 -3.38
N GLY A 89 0.66 -14.07 -3.83
CA GLY A 89 2.02 -14.60 -3.63
C GLY A 89 2.32 -15.13 -2.23
N GLU A 90 1.43 -14.92 -1.26
CA GLU A 90 1.56 -15.43 0.11
C GLU A 90 0.85 -16.78 0.28
N THR A 91 1.39 -17.64 1.15
CA THR A 91 0.76 -18.93 1.50
C THR A 91 0.23 -18.89 2.92
N TYR A 92 -1.10 -18.87 3.04
CA TYR A 92 -1.83 -19.06 4.28
C TYR A 92 -2.17 -20.54 4.50
N TYR A 93 -2.54 -20.89 5.72
CA TYR A 93 -2.87 -22.26 6.12
C TYR A 93 -4.24 -22.30 6.80
N SER A 94 -5.06 -23.30 6.45
CA SER A 94 -6.43 -23.47 6.94
C SER A 94 -6.74 -24.93 7.22
N SER A 95 -7.72 -25.16 8.10
CA SER A 95 -8.33 -26.47 8.31
C SER A 95 -9.51 -26.74 7.37
N LYS A 96 -10.04 -25.70 6.70
CA LYS A 96 -11.32 -25.74 5.96
C LYS A 96 -11.21 -25.37 4.50
N TYR A 97 -10.18 -24.61 4.14
CA TYR A 97 -10.08 -23.94 2.86
C TYR A 97 -8.77 -24.26 2.16
N GLU A 98 -8.83 -24.39 0.84
CA GLU A 98 -7.67 -24.43 -0.03
C GLU A 98 -7.91 -23.63 -1.30
N THR A 99 -6.84 -23.30 -2.01
CA THR A 99 -6.91 -22.65 -3.32
C THR A 99 -6.60 -23.65 -4.43
N ASP A 100 -7.28 -23.50 -5.55
CA ASP A 100 -6.97 -24.20 -6.80
C ASP A 100 -5.96 -23.41 -7.65
N GLU A 101 -5.79 -23.79 -8.91
CA GLU A 101 -4.88 -23.14 -9.86
C GLU A 101 -5.17 -21.64 -10.08
N PHE A 102 -6.37 -21.17 -9.75
CA PHE A 102 -6.73 -19.75 -9.85
C PHE A 102 -6.22 -18.91 -8.66
N ARG A 103 -5.64 -19.54 -7.62
CA ARG A 103 -5.00 -18.82 -6.48
C ARG A 103 -5.88 -17.72 -5.90
N GLY A 104 -7.16 -18.05 -5.72
CA GLY A 104 -8.17 -17.15 -5.17
C GLY A 104 -8.93 -16.30 -6.18
N LEU A 105 -8.48 -16.18 -7.43
CA LEU A 105 -9.16 -15.37 -8.45
C LEU A 105 -10.52 -15.96 -8.84
N CYS A 106 -11.54 -15.12 -8.91
CA CYS A 106 -12.86 -15.54 -9.38
C CYS A 106 -12.88 -15.56 -10.92
N GLU A 107 -13.57 -16.53 -11.52
CA GLU A 107 -13.73 -16.62 -12.99
C GLU A 107 -14.42 -15.39 -13.58
N ASP A 108 -15.34 -14.79 -12.81
CA ASP A 108 -16.04 -13.55 -13.19
C ASP A 108 -15.24 -12.28 -12.91
N LEU A 109 -13.98 -12.40 -12.46
CA LEU A 109 -13.09 -11.31 -12.08
C LEU A 109 -13.71 -10.34 -11.06
N ASP A 110 -14.56 -10.85 -10.16
CA ASP A 110 -15.06 -10.06 -9.03
C ASP A 110 -13.91 -9.63 -8.12
N LYS A 111 -13.76 -8.32 -8.04
CA LYS A 111 -12.66 -7.65 -7.36
C LYS A 111 -12.79 -7.66 -5.84
N HIS A 112 -13.96 -7.98 -5.32
CA HIS A 112 -14.25 -7.92 -3.89
C HIS A 112 -14.31 -9.29 -3.22
N SER A 113 -14.11 -10.36 -3.98
CA SER A 113 -14.31 -11.73 -3.49
C SER A 113 -13.16 -12.66 -3.85
N ILE A 114 -12.98 -13.67 -3.02
CA ILE A 114 -12.03 -14.77 -3.19
C ILE A 114 -12.80 -16.03 -3.54
N ARG A 115 -12.32 -16.72 -4.58
CA ARG A 115 -12.64 -18.10 -4.94
C ARG A 115 -11.84 -19.04 -4.03
N TYR A 116 -12.48 -20.08 -3.50
CA TYR A 116 -11.79 -21.07 -2.67
C TYR A 116 -12.49 -22.43 -2.77
N ILE A 117 -11.76 -23.50 -2.48
CA ILE A 117 -12.33 -24.83 -2.28
C ILE A 117 -12.64 -24.97 -0.79
N ASN A 118 -13.88 -25.33 -0.46
CA ASN A 118 -14.21 -25.80 0.87
C ASN A 118 -13.91 -27.31 0.93
N VAL A 119 -12.96 -27.69 1.77
CA VAL A 119 -12.43 -29.07 1.85
C VAL A 119 -13.51 -30.06 2.27
N GLU A 120 -14.31 -29.72 3.29
CA GLU A 120 -15.39 -30.60 3.80
C GLU A 120 -16.43 -30.91 2.72
N ARG A 121 -16.78 -29.91 1.90
CA ARG A 121 -17.77 -30.05 0.83
C ARG A 121 -17.18 -30.46 -0.51
N ASN A 122 -15.85 -30.49 -0.62
CA ASN A 122 -15.09 -30.70 -1.85
C ASN A 122 -15.66 -29.92 -3.04
N ARG A 123 -15.91 -28.63 -2.84
CA ARG A 123 -16.57 -27.76 -3.83
C ARG A 123 -16.05 -26.34 -3.77
N VAL A 124 -16.01 -25.70 -4.95
CA VAL A 124 -15.63 -24.30 -5.12
C VAL A 124 -16.76 -23.36 -4.66
N PHE A 125 -16.38 -22.35 -3.89
CA PHE A 125 -17.23 -21.26 -3.42
C PHE A 125 -16.53 -19.92 -3.60
N LYS A 126 -17.28 -18.86 -3.29
CA LYS A 126 -16.82 -17.47 -3.36
C LYS A 126 -17.25 -16.73 -2.10
N MET A 127 -16.35 -15.91 -1.54
CA MET A 127 -16.60 -15.14 -0.33
C MET A 127 -15.94 -13.75 -0.43
N ARG A 128 -16.56 -12.71 0.15
CA ARG A 128 -15.93 -11.38 0.23
C ARG A 128 -14.51 -11.48 0.81
N ALA A 129 -13.54 -10.85 0.14
CA ALA A 129 -12.12 -10.99 0.43
C ALA A 129 -11.76 -10.70 1.89
N GLY A 130 -12.27 -9.59 2.44
CA GLY A 130 -12.03 -9.25 3.84
C GLY A 130 -12.70 -10.20 4.83
N LYS A 131 -13.83 -10.82 4.47
CA LYS A 131 -14.45 -11.86 5.30
C LYS A 131 -13.60 -13.13 5.28
N PHE A 132 -13.17 -13.56 4.10
CA PHE A 132 -12.35 -14.75 3.92
C PHE A 132 -11.02 -14.64 4.67
N MET A 133 -10.31 -13.51 4.50
CA MET A 133 -9.06 -13.25 5.21
C MET A 133 -9.26 -13.23 6.73
N ARG A 134 -10.36 -12.65 7.21
CA ARG A 134 -10.69 -12.68 8.64
C ARG A 134 -10.85 -14.11 9.17
N GLU A 135 -11.46 -15.01 8.39
CA GLU A 135 -11.59 -16.42 8.79
C GLU A 135 -10.22 -17.10 8.88
N LEU A 136 -9.35 -16.92 7.88
CA LEU A 136 -7.98 -17.47 7.90
C LEU A 136 -7.18 -16.97 9.12
N ILE A 137 -7.21 -15.66 9.38
CA ILE A 137 -6.51 -15.07 10.53
C ILE A 137 -6.97 -15.77 11.82
N LEU A 138 -8.27 -15.93 12.02
CA LEU A 138 -8.83 -16.49 13.25
C LEU A 138 -8.68 -18.00 13.39
N GLU A 139 -8.24 -18.72 12.35
CA GLU A 139 -7.86 -20.12 12.48
C GLU A 139 -6.52 -20.27 13.22
N THR A 140 -5.59 -19.33 13.01
CA THR A 140 -4.26 -19.33 13.62
C THR A 140 -4.28 -19.06 15.12
N GLU A 141 -3.27 -19.55 15.85
CA GLU A 141 -3.12 -19.25 17.27
C GLU A 141 -2.92 -17.74 17.50
N ILE A 142 -1.99 -17.12 16.75
CA ILE A 142 -1.72 -15.68 16.86
C ILE A 142 -2.96 -14.85 16.56
N GLY A 143 -3.70 -15.17 15.50
CA GLY A 143 -4.88 -14.39 15.11
C GLY A 143 -5.99 -14.39 16.17
N LYS A 144 -6.11 -15.45 16.98
CA LYS A 144 -7.04 -15.50 18.13
C LYS A 144 -6.63 -14.57 19.28
N LEU A 145 -5.34 -14.23 19.37
CA LEU A 145 -4.81 -13.32 20.39
C LEU A 145 -5.03 -11.85 20.00
N LEU A 146 -5.19 -11.55 18.70
CA LEU A 146 -5.32 -10.18 18.19
C LEU A 146 -6.66 -9.56 18.61
N SER A 147 -6.65 -8.23 18.81
CA SER A 147 -7.88 -7.51 19.10
C SER A 147 -8.80 -7.49 17.85
N PRO A 148 -10.13 -7.47 18.03
CA PRO A 148 -11.06 -7.37 16.90
C PRO A 148 -10.80 -6.17 15.98
N CYS A 149 -10.35 -5.04 16.54
CA CYS A 149 -10.00 -3.85 15.76
C CYS A 149 -8.82 -4.11 14.81
N VAL A 150 -7.77 -4.82 15.26
CA VAL A 150 -6.60 -5.15 14.44
C VAL A 150 -6.98 -6.15 13.36
N VAL A 151 -7.73 -7.20 13.72
CA VAL A 151 -8.18 -8.22 12.75
C VAL A 151 -9.05 -7.58 11.66
N ASN A 152 -10.00 -6.73 12.05
CA ASN A 152 -10.89 -6.07 11.08
C ASN A 152 -10.12 -5.11 10.18
N TRP A 153 -9.13 -4.38 10.69
CA TRP A 153 -8.30 -3.49 9.88
C TRP A 153 -7.42 -4.27 8.90
N ILE A 154 -6.71 -5.32 9.35
CA ILE A 154 -5.86 -6.14 8.47
C ILE A 154 -6.69 -6.82 7.39
N ALA A 155 -7.81 -7.44 7.76
CA ALA A 155 -8.61 -8.20 6.81
C ALA A 155 -9.49 -7.29 5.92
N GLY A 156 -10.20 -6.35 6.53
CA GLY A 156 -11.25 -5.56 5.90
C GLY A 156 -10.75 -4.32 5.17
N ASP A 157 -9.68 -3.69 5.66
CA ASP A 157 -9.16 -2.47 5.05
C ASP A 157 -7.93 -2.81 4.21
N VAL A 158 -6.88 -3.35 4.83
CA VAL A 158 -5.58 -3.59 4.18
C VAL A 158 -5.68 -4.69 3.13
N PHE A 159 -6.08 -5.90 3.54
CA PHE A 159 -6.09 -7.05 2.63
C PHE A 159 -7.16 -6.91 1.55
N ALA A 160 -8.37 -6.46 1.89
CA ALA A 160 -9.42 -6.29 0.90
C ALA A 160 -9.06 -5.27 -0.19
N GLN A 161 -8.37 -4.17 0.16
CA GLN A 161 -7.85 -3.20 -0.81
C GLN A 161 -6.75 -3.80 -1.68
N ARG A 162 -5.79 -4.53 -1.09
CA ARG A 162 -4.76 -5.26 -1.84
C ARG A 162 -5.37 -6.28 -2.79
N TRP A 163 -6.36 -7.04 -2.34
CA TRP A 163 -7.08 -8.02 -3.16
C TRP A 163 -7.83 -7.36 -4.33
N CYS A 164 -8.54 -6.27 -4.06
CA CYS A 164 -9.22 -5.48 -5.08
C CYS A 164 -8.24 -5.00 -6.15
N THR A 165 -7.06 -4.52 -5.75
CA THR A 165 -6.05 -4.08 -6.71
C THR A 165 -5.43 -5.25 -7.47
N TYR A 166 -5.06 -6.31 -6.77
CA TYR A 166 -4.50 -7.53 -7.35
C TYR A 166 -5.42 -8.08 -8.44
N THR A 167 -6.72 -8.25 -8.13
CA THR A 167 -7.73 -8.68 -9.11
C THR A 167 -7.94 -7.67 -10.24
N TYR A 168 -7.84 -6.36 -9.96
CA TYR A 168 -7.88 -5.34 -11.01
C TYR A 168 -6.76 -5.50 -12.03
N GLY A 169 -5.58 -5.96 -11.61
CA GLY A 169 -4.45 -6.26 -12.49
C GLY A 169 -4.70 -7.37 -13.52
N TYR A 170 -5.69 -8.22 -13.26
CA TYR A 170 -6.17 -9.25 -14.19
C TYR A 170 -7.36 -8.79 -15.03
N THR A 171 -7.79 -7.53 -14.91
CA THR A 171 -8.77 -6.97 -15.84
C THR A 171 -8.13 -6.97 -17.24
N PRO A 172 -8.73 -7.64 -18.23
CA PRO A 172 -8.25 -7.57 -19.60
C PRO A 172 -8.13 -6.11 -20.05
N ASP A 173 -7.15 -5.84 -20.91
CA ASP A 173 -6.97 -4.54 -21.56
C ASP A 173 -6.53 -3.39 -20.64
N MET A 174 -5.80 -3.69 -19.56
CA MET A 174 -5.12 -2.70 -18.70
C MET A 174 -3.61 -2.80 -18.89
N GLU A 175 -3.07 -1.98 -19.79
CA GLU A 175 -1.66 -2.02 -20.22
C GLU A 175 -0.83 -0.98 -19.49
N LEU A 176 0.33 -1.38 -18.95
CA LEU A 176 1.31 -0.49 -18.33
C LEU A 176 2.24 0.07 -19.39
N HIS A 177 2.49 1.38 -19.34
CA HIS A 177 3.44 2.08 -20.17
C HIS A 177 4.45 2.83 -19.29
N VAL A 178 5.75 2.68 -19.59
CA VAL A 178 6.84 3.45 -18.98
C VAL A 178 7.74 3.97 -20.09
N ASN A 179 7.62 5.27 -20.42
CA ASN A 179 8.27 5.85 -21.60
C ASN A 179 8.50 7.38 -21.43
N ASP A 180 8.85 8.07 -22.52
CA ASP A 180 9.13 9.50 -22.54
C ASP A 180 7.92 10.36 -22.98
N GLU A 181 6.71 9.78 -23.04
CA GLU A 181 5.49 10.47 -23.49
C GLU A 181 4.86 11.35 -22.38
N PHE A 182 5.65 12.27 -21.81
CA PHE A 182 5.18 13.18 -20.77
C PHE A 182 4.01 14.07 -21.23
N TRP A 183 4.02 14.50 -22.48
CA TRP A 183 2.94 15.27 -23.09
C TRP A 183 1.61 14.50 -23.02
N ARG A 184 1.65 13.20 -23.33
CA ARG A 184 0.47 12.34 -23.41
C ARG A 184 -0.20 12.16 -22.07
N ILE A 185 0.60 12.02 -21.01
CA ILE A 185 0.04 11.88 -19.67
C ILE A 185 -0.61 13.17 -19.17
N TYR A 186 -0.34 14.34 -19.73
CA TYR A 186 -0.97 15.60 -19.31
C TYR A 186 -1.98 16.18 -20.30
N ASP A 187 -2.13 15.58 -21.48
CA ASP A 187 -3.17 15.93 -22.46
C ASP A 187 -4.50 15.25 -22.08
N SER A 188 -5.52 16.07 -21.79
CA SER A 188 -6.83 15.58 -21.37
C SER A 188 -7.54 14.74 -22.43
N SER A 189 -7.21 14.90 -23.71
CA SER A 189 -7.80 14.11 -24.80
C SER A 189 -7.38 12.63 -24.76
N TYR A 190 -6.26 12.32 -24.08
CA TYR A 190 -5.80 10.95 -23.84
C TYR A 190 -6.24 10.41 -22.49
N CYS A 191 -6.93 11.19 -21.66
CA CYS A 191 -7.30 10.82 -20.30
C CYS A 191 -8.78 10.41 -20.21
N ARG A 192 -9.06 9.33 -19.47
CA ARG A 192 -10.43 8.95 -19.14
C ARG A 192 -10.89 9.75 -17.92
N GLY A 193 -11.79 10.71 -18.13
CA GLY A 193 -12.35 11.51 -17.04
C GLY A 193 -11.35 12.49 -16.43
N ASN A 194 -11.65 13.00 -15.24
CA ASN A 194 -10.87 14.05 -14.59
C ASN A 194 -9.85 13.48 -13.60
N PHE A 195 -8.60 13.95 -13.69
CA PHE A 195 -7.49 13.52 -12.83
C PHE A 195 -7.20 14.50 -11.68
N GLY A 196 -7.85 15.68 -11.66
CA GLY A 196 -7.68 16.67 -10.59
C GLY A 196 -6.26 17.25 -10.49
N SER A 197 -5.53 17.28 -11.61
CA SER A 197 -4.14 17.73 -11.68
C SER A 197 -4.04 19.10 -12.35
N CYS A 198 -3.35 20.03 -11.69
CA CYS A 198 -3.07 21.38 -12.18
C CYS A 198 -2.10 21.45 -13.35
N MET A 199 -1.57 20.32 -13.82
CA MET A 199 -0.65 20.22 -14.95
C MET A 199 -1.35 19.82 -16.25
N THR A 200 -2.63 19.45 -16.17
CA THR A 200 -3.40 18.98 -17.33
C THR A 200 -3.62 20.13 -18.31
N ASP A 201 -3.28 19.93 -19.58
CA ASP A 201 -3.40 20.91 -20.68
C ASP A 201 -2.63 22.22 -20.46
N GLU A 202 -1.59 22.21 -19.62
CA GLU A 202 -0.78 23.41 -19.31
C GLU A 202 0.52 23.50 -20.14
N ASP A 203 0.83 22.50 -20.98
CA ASP A 203 2.05 22.42 -21.79
C ASP A 203 3.39 22.53 -21.00
N ARG A 204 3.39 22.14 -19.72
CA ARG A 204 4.56 22.23 -18.82
C ARG A 204 5.33 20.92 -18.68
N THR A 205 5.50 20.19 -19.78
CA THR A 205 6.13 18.85 -19.77
C THR A 205 7.63 18.88 -20.07
N SER A 206 8.14 20.00 -20.60
CA SER A 206 9.56 20.20 -20.95
C SER A 206 10.51 19.93 -19.79
N PHE A 207 10.11 20.31 -18.56
CA PHE A 207 10.89 20.03 -17.35
C PHE A 207 11.24 18.54 -17.21
N TYR A 208 10.25 17.65 -17.38
CA TYR A 208 10.46 16.21 -17.21
C TYR A 208 11.25 15.59 -18.37
N TYR A 209 11.15 16.20 -19.55
CA TYR A 209 11.83 15.74 -20.74
C TYR A 209 13.31 16.18 -20.79
N SER A 210 13.61 17.42 -20.38
CA SER A 210 14.91 18.05 -20.60
C SER A 210 15.72 18.24 -19.32
N SER A 211 15.06 18.48 -18.19
CA SER A 211 15.74 19.00 -16.99
C SER A 211 16.06 17.92 -15.97
N VAL A 212 15.36 16.78 -15.98
CA VAL A 212 15.53 15.71 -15.00
C VAL A 212 15.54 14.33 -15.63
N LYS A 213 16.14 13.35 -14.94
CA LYS A 213 16.06 11.95 -15.32
C LYS A 213 14.74 11.33 -14.82
N ALA A 214 13.75 11.32 -15.69
CA ALA A 214 12.42 10.79 -15.40
C ALA A 214 11.84 9.95 -16.55
N LYS A 215 10.73 9.26 -16.27
CA LYS A 215 9.83 8.60 -17.22
C LYS A 215 8.38 8.91 -16.88
N ALA A 216 7.52 8.95 -17.90
CA ALA A 216 6.08 8.91 -17.73
C ALA A 216 5.66 7.46 -17.46
N ALA A 217 4.93 7.22 -16.38
CA ALA A 217 4.38 5.92 -16.03
C ALA A 217 2.85 6.00 -16.01
N TYR A 218 2.16 5.19 -16.80
CA TYR A 218 0.71 5.26 -16.91
C TYR A 218 0.05 3.93 -17.32
N ILE A 219 -1.24 3.79 -17.04
CA ILE A 219 -2.06 2.66 -17.47
C ILE A 219 -3.12 3.15 -18.45
N THR A 220 -3.25 2.43 -19.57
CA THR A 220 -4.36 2.62 -20.51
C THR A 220 -5.40 1.51 -20.37
N ASP A 221 -6.67 1.86 -20.55
CA ASP A 221 -7.76 0.89 -20.67
C ASP A 221 -7.93 0.37 -22.11
N LYS A 222 -8.94 -0.48 -22.34
CA LYS A 222 -9.30 -1.04 -23.66
C LYS A 222 -9.58 -0.03 -24.77
N THR A 223 -9.88 1.23 -24.41
CA THR A 223 -10.11 2.31 -25.37
C THR A 223 -8.83 3.05 -25.72
N GLY A 224 -7.70 2.69 -25.09
CA GLY A 224 -6.42 3.38 -25.21
C GLY A 224 -6.31 4.65 -24.38
N LEU A 225 -7.32 4.93 -23.54
CA LEU A 225 -7.35 6.10 -22.67
C LEU A 225 -6.64 5.82 -21.35
N ILE A 226 -5.90 6.81 -20.87
CA ILE A 226 -5.16 6.78 -19.61
C ILE A 226 -6.16 6.81 -18.45
N VAL A 227 -6.02 5.86 -17.52
CA VAL A 227 -6.84 5.73 -16.31
C VAL A 227 -6.06 5.98 -15.02
N ALA A 228 -4.74 5.85 -15.06
CA ALA A 228 -3.82 6.19 -13.97
C ALA A 228 -2.48 6.68 -14.54
N ARG A 229 -1.84 7.65 -13.89
CA ARG A 229 -0.56 8.23 -14.31
C ARG A 229 0.29 8.71 -13.14
N ALA A 230 1.59 8.73 -13.33
CA ALA A 230 2.57 9.32 -12.41
C ALA A 230 3.87 9.66 -13.16
N ILE A 231 4.70 10.49 -12.52
CA ILE A 231 6.09 10.68 -12.92
C ILE A 231 6.96 9.69 -12.14
N LEU A 232 7.83 8.99 -12.85
CA LEU A 232 8.85 8.13 -12.27
C LEU A 232 10.21 8.83 -12.39
N PHE A 233 10.81 9.24 -11.28
CA PHE A 233 12.19 9.71 -11.27
C PHE A 233 13.13 8.50 -11.22
N THR A 234 14.05 8.41 -12.18
CA THR A 234 14.85 7.19 -12.39
C THR A 234 16.25 7.24 -11.79
N ASP A 235 16.69 8.40 -11.32
CA ASP A 235 18.05 8.62 -10.79
C ASP A 235 18.05 9.54 -9.56
N VAL A 236 17.26 9.16 -8.56
CA VAL A 236 17.21 9.86 -7.27
C VAL A 236 18.36 9.43 -6.39
N THR A 237 19.03 10.37 -5.71
CA THR A 237 20.12 10.08 -4.76
C THR A 237 19.65 10.39 -3.35
N ASP A 238 19.93 9.51 -2.38
CA ASP A 238 19.73 9.82 -0.96
C ASP A 238 20.98 10.42 -0.30
N GLN A 239 20.85 10.87 0.94
CA GLN A 239 21.95 11.50 1.67
C GLN A 239 23.18 10.61 1.89
N ASP A 240 23.04 9.29 1.72
CA ASP A 240 24.12 8.31 1.87
C ASP A 240 24.74 7.95 0.50
N GLY A 241 24.28 8.58 -0.58
CA GLY A 241 24.72 8.33 -1.96
C GLY A 241 24.05 7.11 -2.62
N LYS A 242 23.03 6.51 -1.99
CA LYS A 242 22.29 5.39 -2.59
C LYS A 242 21.37 5.91 -3.69
N LYS A 243 21.30 5.16 -4.80
CA LYS A 243 20.40 5.43 -5.92
C LYS A 243 19.04 4.77 -5.77
N TRP A 244 18.00 5.48 -6.21
CA TRP A 244 16.60 5.07 -6.11
C TRP A 244 15.81 5.45 -7.38
N ARG A 245 14.85 4.59 -7.73
CA ARG A 245 13.78 4.88 -8.69
C ARG A 245 12.49 5.12 -7.93
N LEU A 246 12.07 6.38 -7.81
CA LEU A 246 10.93 6.77 -6.98
C LEU A 246 9.75 7.24 -7.83
N LEU A 247 8.60 6.62 -7.60
CA LEU A 247 7.34 7.04 -8.20
C LEU A 247 6.75 8.22 -7.43
N GLU A 248 6.58 9.35 -8.10
CA GLU A 248 5.94 10.55 -7.57
C GLU A 248 4.43 10.33 -7.41
N ARG A 249 3.72 11.33 -6.86
CA ARG A 249 2.27 11.30 -6.65
C ARG A 249 1.49 10.73 -7.85
N GLN A 250 0.61 9.80 -7.55
CA GLN A 250 -0.22 9.13 -8.54
C GLN A 250 -1.56 9.84 -8.72
N TYR A 251 -1.96 10.01 -9.97
CA TYR A 251 -3.26 10.57 -10.37
C TYR A 251 -4.05 9.51 -11.12
N SER A 252 -5.37 9.57 -11.03
CA SER A 252 -6.27 8.61 -11.69
C SER A 252 -7.61 9.24 -12.04
N SER A 253 -8.32 8.59 -12.97
CA SER A 253 -9.70 8.91 -13.33
C SER A 253 -10.56 9.05 -12.07
N GLU A 254 -11.24 10.19 -11.93
CA GLU A 254 -12.14 10.50 -10.82
C GLU A 254 -11.49 10.33 -9.43
N SER A 255 -10.16 10.47 -9.36
CA SER A 255 -9.36 10.26 -8.14
C SER A 255 -9.46 8.87 -7.52
N ASP A 256 -9.80 7.83 -8.29
CA ASP A 256 -9.91 6.44 -7.82
C ASP A 256 -8.58 5.90 -7.27
N ASP A 257 -8.53 5.63 -5.97
CA ASP A 257 -7.35 5.08 -5.30
C ASP A 257 -7.01 3.64 -5.71
N VAL A 258 -7.98 2.87 -6.22
CA VAL A 258 -7.73 1.53 -6.76
C VAL A 258 -6.90 1.61 -8.03
N LEU A 259 -7.19 2.58 -8.90
CA LEU A 259 -6.41 2.81 -10.12
C LEU A 259 -4.99 3.32 -9.81
N LYS A 260 -4.83 4.20 -8.81
CA LYS A 260 -3.50 4.63 -8.32
C LYS A 260 -2.71 3.44 -7.80
N ARG A 261 -3.36 2.58 -7.00
CA ARG A 261 -2.72 1.37 -6.46
C ARG A 261 -2.35 0.37 -7.55
N LEU A 262 -3.19 0.23 -8.57
CA LEU A 262 -2.92 -0.64 -9.71
C LEU A 262 -1.65 -0.22 -10.47
N LEU A 263 -1.48 1.08 -10.69
CA LEU A 263 -0.26 1.62 -11.30
C LEU A 263 0.98 1.26 -10.49
N VAL A 264 0.95 1.48 -9.17
CA VAL A 264 2.04 1.12 -8.26
C VAL A 264 2.33 -0.37 -8.32
N ASP A 265 1.32 -1.22 -8.17
CA ASP A 265 1.50 -2.67 -8.09
C ASP A 265 2.07 -3.25 -9.41
N LYS A 266 1.62 -2.78 -10.59
CA LYS A 266 2.20 -3.20 -11.88
C LYS A 266 3.66 -2.75 -12.03
N LEU A 267 3.99 -1.52 -11.61
CA LEU A 267 5.37 -1.02 -11.63
C LEU A 267 6.30 -1.82 -10.71
N ILE A 268 5.82 -2.26 -9.55
CA ILE A 268 6.57 -3.15 -8.64
C ILE A 268 6.76 -4.52 -9.31
N GLN A 269 5.69 -5.10 -9.85
CA GLN A 269 5.72 -6.43 -10.47
C GLN A 269 6.69 -6.50 -11.65
N GLU A 270 6.77 -5.46 -12.47
CA GLU A 270 7.69 -5.37 -13.61
C GLU A 270 9.07 -4.80 -13.22
N GLY A 271 9.28 -4.48 -11.95
CA GLY A 271 10.58 -4.09 -11.40
C GLY A 271 11.04 -2.69 -11.81
N TYR A 272 10.12 -1.76 -12.11
CA TYR A 272 10.45 -0.40 -12.54
C TYR A 272 10.83 0.55 -11.39
N ILE A 273 10.37 0.29 -10.17
CA ILE A 273 10.47 1.22 -9.03
C ILE A 273 11.07 0.56 -7.79
N ASP A 274 11.71 1.37 -6.96
CA ASP A 274 12.28 0.98 -5.65
C ASP A 274 11.48 1.57 -4.47
N GLY A 275 10.63 2.56 -4.75
CA GLY A 275 9.74 3.17 -3.79
C GLY A 275 8.71 4.07 -4.49
N TYR A 276 7.70 4.49 -3.73
CA TYR A 276 6.63 5.33 -4.24
C TYR A 276 6.10 6.27 -3.16
N LYS A 277 5.58 7.42 -3.59
CA LYS A 277 4.85 8.33 -2.72
C LYS A 277 3.54 7.68 -2.27
N VAL A 278 3.26 7.71 -0.98
CA VAL A 278 2.08 7.07 -0.37
C VAL A 278 0.81 7.54 -1.08
N ILE A 279 -0.02 6.57 -1.49
CA ILE A 279 -1.30 6.86 -2.17
C ILE A 279 -2.19 7.69 -1.24
N GLY A 280 -2.71 8.80 -1.76
CA GLY A 280 -3.52 9.74 -1.00
C GLY A 280 -2.71 10.79 -0.22
N ALA A 281 -1.37 10.75 -0.27
CA ALA A 281 -0.55 11.83 0.28
C ALA A 281 -0.86 13.18 -0.37
N SER A 282 -0.77 14.25 0.42
CA SER A 282 -0.99 15.61 -0.05
C SER A 282 0.18 16.09 -0.92
N CYS A 283 -0.06 17.07 -1.79
CA CYS A 283 1.02 17.81 -2.47
C CYS A 283 1.96 18.52 -1.49
N HIS A 284 1.52 18.74 -0.24
CA HIS A 284 2.34 19.34 0.80
C HIS A 284 3.22 18.33 1.56
N ASP A 285 3.01 17.02 1.38
CA ASP A 285 3.72 15.97 2.10
C ASP A 285 4.93 15.47 1.30
N ALA A 286 5.96 16.30 1.17
CA ALA A 286 7.14 16.02 0.34
C ALA A 286 7.89 14.71 0.74
N ASN A 287 7.89 14.34 2.02
CA ASN A 287 8.66 13.20 2.54
C ASN A 287 7.84 11.90 2.66
N SER A 288 6.63 11.86 2.11
CA SER A 288 5.71 10.71 2.27
C SER A 288 6.03 9.56 1.32
N PHE A 289 7.28 9.12 1.26
CA PHE A 289 7.71 7.96 0.48
C PHE A 289 7.77 6.70 1.33
N VAL A 290 7.49 5.57 0.68
CA VAL A 290 7.75 4.22 1.20
C VAL A 290 8.54 3.43 0.17
N ASP A 291 9.30 2.42 0.60
CA ASP A 291 9.87 1.43 -0.30
C ASP A 291 8.80 0.46 -0.83
N ILE A 292 9.18 -0.44 -1.74
CA ILE A 292 8.28 -1.46 -2.31
C ILE A 292 7.69 -2.41 -1.26
N ASP A 293 8.33 -2.56 -0.10
CA ASP A 293 7.86 -3.37 1.02
C ASP A 293 6.94 -2.57 1.97
N GLY A 294 6.77 -1.27 1.72
CA GLY A 294 5.94 -0.37 2.51
C GLY A 294 6.64 0.22 3.75
N ASN A 295 7.96 0.05 3.90
CA ASN A 295 8.69 0.69 4.99
C ASN A 295 8.81 2.20 4.72
N SER A 296 8.61 3.02 5.76
CA SER A 296 8.72 4.47 5.64
C SER A 296 10.12 4.90 5.23
N LEU A 297 10.19 5.84 4.27
CA LEU A 297 11.41 6.53 3.86
C LEU A 297 11.41 8.01 4.30
N SER A 298 10.53 8.38 5.24
CA SER A 298 10.34 9.77 5.67
C SER A 298 11.56 10.42 6.34
N ASP A 299 12.48 9.60 6.84
CA ASP A 299 13.74 10.00 7.46
C ASP A 299 14.86 10.24 6.42
N ARG A 300 14.66 9.77 5.18
CA ARG A 300 15.57 10.00 4.06
C ARG A 300 15.42 11.40 3.50
N LYS A 301 16.54 11.95 3.03
CA LYS A 301 16.58 13.15 2.21
C LYS A 301 16.96 12.73 0.80
N PHE A 302 16.15 13.14 -0.16
CA PHE A 302 16.36 12.82 -1.54
C PHE A 302 16.66 14.06 -2.36
N GLU A 303 17.57 13.92 -3.32
CA GLU A 303 17.92 14.91 -4.32
C GLU A 303 17.88 14.31 -5.72
N ILE A 304 17.63 15.17 -6.69
CA ILE A 304 17.69 14.83 -8.12
C ILE A 304 18.64 15.80 -8.82
N GLU A 305 19.37 15.28 -9.80
CA GLU A 305 20.10 16.11 -10.74
C GLU A 305 19.07 16.88 -11.59
N CYS A 306 19.25 18.20 -11.65
CA CYS A 306 18.32 19.10 -12.33
C CYS A 306 19.11 20.10 -13.17
N ASN A 307 18.97 20.00 -14.49
CA ASN A 307 19.59 20.92 -15.43
C ASN A 307 18.55 21.96 -15.87
N LEU A 308 18.64 23.16 -15.30
CA LEU A 308 17.77 24.29 -15.61
C LEU A 308 18.59 25.50 -16.04
N GLU A 309 18.19 26.11 -17.15
CA GLU A 309 18.67 27.42 -17.57
C GLU A 309 17.81 28.55 -16.96
N GLU A 310 18.31 29.79 -16.95
CA GLU A 310 17.64 30.94 -16.32
C GLU A 310 16.22 31.21 -16.86
N THR A 311 15.91 30.73 -18.07
CA THR A 311 14.61 30.92 -18.74
C THR A 311 13.69 29.69 -18.67
N ASP A 312 14.14 28.60 -18.07
CA ASP A 312 13.36 27.36 -18.03
C ASP A 312 12.18 27.44 -17.05
N THR A 313 11.06 26.83 -17.46
CA THR A 313 9.86 26.77 -16.62
C THR A 313 9.92 25.54 -15.71
N LEU A 314 10.02 25.77 -14.41
CA LEU A 314 9.89 24.72 -13.39
C LEU A 314 8.49 24.11 -13.42
N SER A 315 8.42 22.78 -13.49
CA SER A 315 7.17 22.04 -13.28
C SER A 315 6.76 22.08 -11.81
N TYR A 316 5.46 21.95 -11.54
CA TYR A 316 4.98 21.75 -10.19
C TYR A 316 5.41 20.36 -9.69
N GLN A 317 6.34 20.33 -8.74
CA GLN A 317 6.83 19.12 -8.11
C GLN A 317 6.39 19.08 -6.65
N ASP A 318 5.83 17.95 -6.23
CA ASP A 318 5.34 17.78 -4.86
C ASP A 318 6.49 17.48 -3.88
N SER A 319 7.56 16.81 -4.32
CA SER A 319 8.53 16.16 -3.41
C SER A 319 9.96 16.66 -3.52
N PHE A 320 10.54 16.70 -4.72
CA PHE A 320 11.95 17.05 -4.88
C PHE A 320 12.11 18.58 -4.93
N LYS A 321 12.53 19.16 -3.80
CA LYS A 321 12.77 20.60 -3.64
C LYS A 321 14.26 20.93 -3.49
N TRP A 322 15.11 19.92 -3.54
CA TRP A 322 16.56 20.01 -3.41
C TRP A 322 17.19 19.49 -4.70
N TYR A 323 18.01 20.32 -5.33
CA TYR A 323 18.68 20.05 -6.59
C TYR A 323 20.19 20.05 -6.33
N SER A 324 20.91 19.08 -6.89
CA SER A 324 22.37 18.95 -6.72
C SER A 324 23.16 19.81 -7.70
#